data_AF-A0AAW7U859-F1
#
_entry.id   AF-A0AAW7U859-F1
#
_cell.length_a   1.000
_cell.length_b   1.000
_cell.length_c   1.000
_cell.angle_alpha   90.00
_cell.angle_beta   90.00
_cell.angle_gamma   90.00
#
_symmetry.space_group_name_H-M   'P 1'
#
loop_
_entity.id
_entity.type
_entity.pdbx_description
1 polymer ?
#
loop_
_entity_poly.entity_id
_entity_poly.type
_entity_poly.pdbx_seq_one_letter_code
_entity_poly.pdbx_strand_id
1 'polypeptide(L)' 'MRLLKSLKQAAGYFLATLLGGNPTHEQMANAVLHMPKLRIVNDYPRPNYRKSGVAAAKRAARKARNRRKAK' A
#
# COMPACT_ATOMS: atom_id res chain seq x y z
N MET A 1 13.63 -4.89 6.47
CA MET A 1 13.33 -5.40 7.83
C MET A 1 12.35 -4.56 8.68
N ARG A 2 12.06 -3.29 8.36
CA ARG A 2 11.14 -2.46 9.18
C ARG A 2 9.68 -2.94 9.16
N LEU A 3 9.19 -3.43 8.02
CA LEU A 3 7.81 -3.90 7.84
C LEU A 3 7.48 -5.12 8.71
N LEU A 4 8.41 -6.06 8.83
CA LEU A 4 8.23 -7.26 9.67
C LEU A 4 8.13 -6.89 11.16
N LYS A 5 8.86 -5.86 11.60
CA LYS A 5 8.78 -5.36 12.98
C LYS A 5 7.42 -4.72 13.25
N SER A 6 6.89 -3.92 12.32
CA SER A 6 5.56 -3.32 12.47
C SER A 6 4.43 -4.34 12.44
N LEU A 7 4.53 -5.37 11.59
CA LEU A 7 3.57 -6.48 11.55
C LEU A 7 3.56 -7.27 12.87
N LYS A 8 4.73 -7.56 13.44
CA LYS A 8 4.81 -8.24 14.74
C LYS A 8 4.19 -7.41 15.87
N GLN A 9 4.37 -6.09 15.86
CA GLN A 9 3.72 -5.20 16.83
C GLN A 9 2.20 -5.17 16.68
N ALA A 10 1.69 -5.07 15.44
CA ALA A 10 0.25 -5.08 15.19
C ALA A 10 -0.40 -6.42 15.59
N ALA A 11 0.25 -7.54 15.27
CA ALA A 11 -0.21 -8.87 15.68
C ALA A 11 -0.19 -9.04 17.21
N GLY A 12 0.85 -8.54 17.88
CA GLY A 12 0.93 -8.54 19.34
C GLY A 12 -0.20 -7.74 19.99
N TYR A 13 -0.48 -6.54 19.49
CA TYR A 13 -1.57 -5.70 20.00
C TYR A 13 -2.95 -6.32 19.79
N PHE A 14 -3.19 -6.88 18.59
CA PHE A 14 -4.44 -7.57 18.27
C PHE A 14 -4.66 -8.81 19.14
N LEU A 15 -3.63 -9.65 19.33
CA LEU A 15 -3.76 -10.82 20.18
C LEU A 15 -3.92 -10.45 21.66
N ALA A 16 -3.24 -9.40 22.13
CA ALA A 16 -3.37 -8.94 23.51
C ALA A 16 -4.78 -8.44 23.83
N THR A 17 -5.41 -7.75 22.88
CA THR A 17 -6.81 -7.30 23.02
C THR A 17 -7.82 -8.44 22.95
N LEU A 18 -7.50 -9.52 22.23
CA LEU A 18 -8.39 -10.67 22.07
C LEU A 18 -8.29 -11.69 23.23
N LEU A 19 -7.10 -11.87 23.79
CA LEU A 19 -6.82 -12.83 24.86
C LEU A 19 -6.86 -12.20 26.27
N GLY A 20 -6.85 -10.86 26.38
CA GLY A 20 -6.81 -10.16 27.67
C GLY A 20 -5.47 -10.28 28.41
N GLY A 21 -4.40 -10.68 27.71
CA GLY A 21 -3.07 -10.92 28.28
C GLY A 21 -1.96 -10.85 27.22
N ASN A 22 -0.70 -10.90 27.65
CA ASN A 22 0.43 -10.80 26.73
C ASN A 22 0.59 -12.07 25.87
N PRO A 23 0.50 -11.99 24.54
CA PRO A 23 0.65 -13.14 23.67
C PRO A 23 2.10 -13.64 23.65
N THR A 24 2.30 -14.95 23.59
CA THR A 24 3.63 -15.53 23.49
C THR A 24 4.25 -15.28 22.11
N HIS A 25 5.58 -15.35 22.02
CA HIS A 25 6.28 -15.12 20.74
C HIS A 25 5.79 -16.05 19.62
N GLU A 26 5.47 -17.31 19.95
CA GLU A 26 4.96 -18.32 19.03
C GLU A 26 3.54 -17.98 18.54
N GLN A 27 2.67 -17.53 19.45
CA GLN A 27 1.32 -17.08 19.10
C GLN A 27 1.36 -15.87 18.16
N MET A 28 2.24 -14.90 18.42
CA MET A 28 2.43 -13.77 17.52
C MET A 28 2.97 -14.20 16.15
N ALA A 29 3.92 -15.13 16.09
CA ALA A 29 4.47 -15.63 14.83
C ALA A 29 3.41 -16.35 14.00
N ASN A 30 2.60 -17.21 14.62
CA ASN A 30 1.48 -17.89 13.97
C ASN A 30 0.40 -16.90 13.50
N ALA A 31 0.05 -15.90 14.31
CA ALA A 31 -0.90 -14.87 13.90
C ALA A 31 -0.39 -14.05 12.70
N VAL A 32 0.91 -13.75 12.64
CA VAL A 32 1.51 -13.08 11.47
C VAL A 32 1.46 -13.97 10.22
N LEU A 33 1.61 -15.28 10.36
CA LEU A 33 1.49 -16.23 9.24
C LEU A 33 0.05 -16.37 8.73
N HIS A 34 -0.93 -16.31 9.63
CA HIS A 34 -2.36 -16.41 9.31
C HIS A 34 -3.04 -15.07 9.04
N MET A 35 -2.38 -13.94 9.30
CA MET A 35 -2.86 -12.65 8.87
C MET A 35 -3.04 -12.71 7.34
N PRO A 36 -4.25 -12.40 6.82
CA PRO A 36 -4.50 -12.42 5.38
C PRO A 36 -3.44 -11.51 4.78
N LYS A 37 -2.54 -12.10 3.98
CA LYS A 37 -1.33 -11.45 3.43
C LYS A 37 -1.66 -9.99 3.24
N LEU A 38 -1.17 -9.14 4.14
CA LEU A 38 -1.26 -7.70 3.98
C LEU A 38 -0.57 -7.46 2.65
N ARG A 39 -1.37 -7.37 1.58
CA ARG A 39 -0.91 -7.25 0.21
C ARG A 39 0.06 -6.09 0.27
N ILE A 40 1.35 -6.39 0.12
CA ILE A 40 2.44 -5.44 0.32
C ILE A 40 2.33 -4.43 -0.83
N VAL A 41 1.42 -3.45 -0.71
CA VAL A 41 1.30 -2.18 -1.45
C VAL A 41 1.33 -2.26 -3.00
N ASN A 42 1.42 -3.44 -3.60
CA ASN A 42 1.66 -3.65 -5.03
C ASN A 42 0.50 -4.37 -5.72
N ASP A 43 -0.54 -4.68 -4.98
CA ASP A 43 -1.55 -5.64 -5.37
C ASP A 43 -2.94 -4.96 -5.55
N TYR A 44 -3.04 -3.70 -5.11
CA TYR A 44 -4.03 -2.76 -5.62
C TYR A 44 -3.41 -2.07 -6.85
N PRO A 45 -4.13 -1.91 -7.97
CA PRO A 45 -3.63 -1.06 -9.05
C PRO A 45 -3.38 0.32 -8.46
N ARG A 46 -2.10 0.73 -8.37
CA ARG A 46 -1.75 2.09 -7.95
C ARG A 46 -2.55 3.04 -8.83
N PRO A 47 -3.21 4.08 -8.26
CA PRO A 47 -3.90 5.07 -9.06
C PRO A 47 -2.94 5.54 -10.15
N ASN A 48 -3.31 5.32 -11.41
CA ASN A 48 -2.44 5.67 -12.51
C ASN A 48 -2.50 7.19 -12.67
N TYR A 49 -1.76 7.91 -11.83
CA TYR A 49 -1.72 9.37 -11.84
C TYR A 49 -1.24 9.92 -13.18
N ARG A 50 -0.46 9.13 -13.95
CA ARG A 50 -0.16 9.46 -15.35
C ARG A 50 -1.43 9.53 -16.19
N LYS A 51 -2.37 8.59 -16.02
CA LYS A 51 -3.70 8.57 -16.69
C LYS A 51 -4.81 9.34 -15.96
N SER A 52 -4.53 10.04 -14.86
CA SER A 52 -5.51 10.93 -14.21
C SER A 52 -6.00 11.99 -15.19
N GLY A 53 -7.27 12.39 -15.10
CA GLY A 53 -7.90 13.34 -16.03
C GLY A 53 -7.12 14.66 -16.19
N VAL A 54 -6.56 15.17 -15.09
CA VAL A 54 -5.75 16.40 -15.09
C VAL A 54 -4.42 16.20 -15.84
N ALA A 55 -3.73 15.08 -15.61
CA ALA A 55 -2.47 14.77 -16.30
C ALA A 55 -2.69 14.45 -17.79
N ALA A 56 -3.83 13.86 -18.14
CA ALA A 56 -4.24 13.65 -19.53
C ALA A 56 -4.53 14.99 -20.24
N ALA A 57 -5.29 15.89 -19.61
CA ALA A 57 -5.59 17.22 -20.13
C ALA A 57 -4.32 18.06 -20.36
N LYS A 58 -3.39 18.08 -19.39
CA LYS A 58 -2.09 18.77 -19.55
C LYS A 58 -1.28 18.23 -20.74
N ARG A 59 -1.28 16.92 -20.96
CA ARG A 59 -0.58 16.30 -22.11
C ARG A 59 -1.24 16.64 -23.44
N ALA A 60 -2.57 16.66 -23.49
CA ALA A 60 -3.32 17.08 -24.69
C ALA A 60 -3.02 18.55 -25.06
N ALA A 61 -3.07 19.46 -24.07
CA ALA A 61 -2.75 20.87 -24.26
C ALA A 61 -1.31 21.08 -24.76
N ARG A 62 -0.34 20.37 -24.16
CA ARG A 62 1.07 20.42 -24.62
C ARG A 62 1.22 19.92 -26.07
N LYS A 63 0.56 18.82 -26.44
CA LYS A 63 0.59 18.29 -27.81
C LYS A 63 -0.01 19.28 -28.82
N ALA A 64 -1.12 19.91 -28.48
CA ALA A 64 -1.76 20.93 -29.32
C ALA A 64 -0.85 22.16 -29.51
N ARG A 65 -0.21 22.66 -28.45
CA ARG A 65 0.74 23.77 -28.52
C ARG A 65 1.94 23.45 -29.42
N ASN A 66 2.51 22.25 -29.30
CA ASN A 66 3.65 21.86 -30.12
C ASN A 66 3.29 21.73 -31.60
N ARG A 67 2.09 21.23 -31.93
CA ARG A 67 1.59 21.20 -33.32
C ARG A 67 1.41 22.61 -33.89
N ARG A 68 0.97 23.57 -33.08
CA ARG A 68 0.86 24.98 -33.49
C ARG A 68 2.21 25.66 -33.71
N LYS A 69 3.25 25.27 -32.96
CA LYS A 69 4.62 25.79 -33.13
C LYS A 69 5.39 25.16 -34.29
N ALA A 70 4.95 23.98 -34.73
CA ALA A 70 5.57 23.24 -35.84
C ALA A 70 4.90 23.54 -37.20
N LYS A 71 3.85 24.36 -37.21
CA LYS A 71 3.30 25.04 -38.38
C LYS A 71 3.81 26.48 -38.37
#